data_AF-A0A936DVF1-F1
#
_entry.id   AF-A0A936DVF1-F1
#
_cell.length_a   1.000
_cell.length_b   1.000
_cell.length_c   1.000
_cell.angle_alpha   90.00
_cell.angle_beta   90.00
_cell.angle_gamma   90.00
#
_symmetry.space_group_name_H-M   'P 1'
#
loop_
_entity.id
_entity.type
_entity.pdbx_description
1 polymer ?
#
loop_
_entity_poly.entity_id
_entity_poly.type
_entity_poly.pdbx_seq_one_letter_code
_entity_poly.pdbx_strand_id
1 'polypeptide(L)' 'MGDCYGYYLVARGLADVMIEPGELAYYDVAPLHPILSGAGGHFTNLSGEVEFKSGQDSPPITSCTRKY' A
#
# COMPACT_ATOMS: atom_id res chain seq x y z
N MET A 1 1.72 -2.24 -14.18
CA MET A 1 0.92 -3.40 -13.76
C MET A 1 1.67 -4.05 -12.62
N GLY A 2 1.51 -3.53 -11.41
CA GLY A 2 1.69 -4.35 -10.22
C GLY A 2 0.43 -5.18 -10.01
N ASP A 3 0.60 -6.28 -9.30
CA ASP A 3 -0.48 -7.18 -8.97
C ASP A 3 -0.98 -6.90 -7.55
N CYS A 4 -2.27 -7.13 -7.33
CA CYS A 4 -2.86 -7.06 -5.99
C CYS A 4 -2.26 -8.10 -5.01
N TYR A 5 -1.48 -9.05 -5.53
CA TYR A 5 -0.89 -10.13 -4.77
C TYR A 5 0.25 -9.66 -3.86
N GLY A 6 1.07 -8.71 -4.30
CA GLY A 6 2.08 -8.07 -3.44
C GLY A 6 1.48 -7.47 -2.16
N TYR A 7 0.39 -6.71 -2.30
CA TYR A 7 -0.33 -6.14 -1.15
C TYR A 7 -0.93 -7.23 -0.24
N TYR A 8 -1.43 -8.32 -0.81
CA TYR A 8 -1.90 -9.48 -0.05
C TYR A 8 -0.79 -10.10 0.81
N LEU A 9 0.39 -10.32 0.25
CA LEU A 9 1.53 -10.89 0.98
C LEU A 9 1.94 -10.00 2.15
N VAL A 10 1.95 -8.68 1.95
CA VAL A 10 2.26 -7.70 2.98
C VAL A 10 1.20 -7.68 4.09
N ALA A 11 -0.09 -7.62 3.72
CA ALA A 11 -1.20 -7.66 4.68
C ALA A 11 -1.24 -8.96 5.52
N ARG A 12 -0.71 -10.07 4.99
CA ARG A 12 -0.63 -11.35 5.70
C ARG A 12 0.67 -11.54 6.50
N GLY A 13 1.61 -10.59 6.46
CA GLY A 13 2.91 -10.72 7.11
C GLY A 13 3.82 -11.78 6.45
N LEU A 14 3.55 -12.10 5.18
CA LEU A 14 4.35 -13.01 4.34
C LEU A 14 5.42 -12.27 3.54
N ALA A 15 5.30 -10.94 3.43
CA ALA A 15 6.32 -10.03 2.91
C ALA A 15 6.39 -8.77 3.79
N ASP A 16 7.56 -8.15 3.86
CA ASP A 16 7.78 -6.95 4.69
C ASP A 16 7.41 -5.66 3.95
N VAL A 17 7.65 -5.59 2.64
CA VAL A 17 7.43 -4.39 1.83
C VAL A 17 6.99 -4.72 0.40
N MET A 18 6.12 -3.88 -0.16
CA MET A 18 5.70 -3.86 -1.55
C MET A 18 5.83 -2.43 -2.08
N ILE A 19 6.51 -2.27 -3.22
CA ILE A 19 6.71 -0.98 -3.89
C ILE A 19 6.19 -1.14 -5.31
N GLU A 20 5.20 -0.34 -5.69
CA GLU A 20 4.60 -0.35 -7.02
C GLU A 20 4.89 0.96 -7.77
N PRO A 21 5.95 1.03 -8.59
CA PRO A 21 6.29 2.27 -9.28
C PRO A 21 5.22 2.65 -10.33
N GLY A 22 4.86 3.93 -10.36
CA GLY A 22 3.96 4.51 -11.35
C GLY A 22 2.63 5.00 -10.77
N GLU A 23 1.77 5.53 -11.64
CA GLU A 23 0.44 6.01 -11.26
C GLU A 23 -0.55 4.85 -11.20
N LEU A 24 -1.27 4.75 -10.07
CA LEU A 24 -2.34 3.78 -9.87
C LEU A 24 -3.70 4.47 -9.93
N ALA A 25 -4.70 3.78 -10.45
CA ALA A 25 -6.06 4.30 -10.41
C ALA A 25 -6.52 4.34 -8.94
N TYR A 26 -7.23 5.40 -8.57
CA TYR A 26 -7.77 5.55 -7.21
C TYR A 26 -8.51 4.30 -6.73
N TYR A 27 -9.29 3.68 -7.62
CA TYR A 27 -10.08 2.49 -7.30
C TYR A 27 -9.24 1.24 -7.00
N ASP A 28 -8.01 1.17 -7.51
CA ASP A 28 -7.09 0.05 -7.25
C ASP A 28 -6.46 0.16 -5.85
N VAL A 29 -6.29 1.38 -5.34
CA VAL A 29 -5.58 1.65 -4.07
C VAL A 29 -6.48 2.06 -2.91
N ALA A 30 -7.66 2.62 -3.18
CA ALA A 30 -8.64 3.01 -2.17
C ALA A 30 -8.95 1.90 -1.15
N PRO A 31 -9.14 0.62 -1.53
CA PRO A 31 -9.40 -0.43 -0.55
C PRO A 31 -8.15 -0.85 0.25
N LEU A 32 -6.94 -0.57 -0.25
CA LEU A 32 -5.71 -1.06 0.38
C LEU A 32 -5.41 -0.38 1.71
N HIS A 33 -5.74 0.91 1.83
CA HIS A 33 -5.48 1.66 3.06
C HIS A 33 -6.13 1.04 4.31
N PRO A 34 -7.46 0.80 4.36
CA PRO A 34 -8.07 0.15 5.51
C PRO A 34 -7.63 -1.31 5.68
N ILE A 35 -7.34 -2.05 4.59
CA ILE A 35 -6.87 -3.45 4.67
C ILE A 35 -5.51 -3.53 5.36
N LEU A 36 -4.54 -2.74 4.88
CA LEU A 36 -3.17 -2.77 5.39
C LEU A 36 -3.09 -2.16 6.79
N SER A 37 -3.82 -1.07 7.04
CA SER A 37 -3.91 -0.48 8.38
C SER A 37 -4.56 -1.46 9.38
N GLY A 38 -5.61 -2.18 8.96
CA GLY A 38 -6.25 -3.22 9.76
C GLY A 38 -5.34 -4.43 10.03
N ALA A 39 -4.41 -4.73 9.12
CA ALA A 39 -3.37 -5.73 9.31
C ALA A 39 -2.18 -5.26 10.18
N GLY A 40 -2.19 -3.99 10.63
CA GLY A 40 -1.08 -3.39 11.39
C GLY A 40 0.10 -2.91 10.54
N GLY A 41 -0.09 -2.80 9.22
CA GLY A 41 0.86 -2.21 8.29
C GLY A 41 0.55 -0.74 7.96
N HIS A 42 1.37 -0.17 7.09
CA HIS A 42 1.31 1.21 6.64
C HIS A 42 1.21 1.27 5.11
N PHE A 43 0.38 2.19 4.62
CA PHE A 43 0.19 2.47 3.20
C PHE A 43 0.53 3.95 2.95
N THR A 44 1.70 4.24 2.40
CA THR A 44 2.26 5.60 2.29
C THR A 44 3.01 5.84 0.98
N ASN A 45 3.31 7.09 0.63
CA ASN A 45 4.28 7.40 -0.42
C ASN A 45 5.73 7.19 0.09
N LEU A 46 6.73 7.43 -0.78
CA LEU A 46 8.16 7.33 -0.41
C LEU A 46 8.57 8.34 0.68
N SER A 47 7.82 9.44 0.84
CA SER A 47 8.02 10.45 1.90
C SER A 47 7.35 10.06 3.23
N GLY A 48 6.61 8.94 3.27
CA GLY A 48 5.89 8.47 4.46
C GLY A 48 4.50 9.10 4.65
N GLU A 49 3.99 9.83 3.66
CA GLU A 49 2.69 10.50 3.73
C GLU A 49 1.58 9.60 3.20
N VAL A 50 0.39 9.73 3.78
CA VAL A 50 -0.83 9.06 3.32
C VAL A 50 -1.60 10.05 2.46
N GLU A 51 -1.42 9.99 1.14
CA GLU A 51 -2.06 10.92 0.21
C GLU A 51 -3.10 10.18 -0.65
N PHE A 52 -4.38 10.56 -0.52
CA PHE A 52 -5.47 10.10 -1.38
C PHE A 52 -6.03 11.30 -2.13
N LYS A 53 -5.35 11.72 -3.20
CA LYS A 53 -5.91 12.77 -4.06
C LYS A 53 -7.03 12.21 -4.93
N SER A 54 -8.16 12.92 -4.96
CA SER A 54 -9.22 12.69 -5.94
C SER A 54 -8.71 13.09 -7.32
N GLY A 55 -8.06 12.16 -8.02
CA GLY A 55 -7.62 12.39 -9.40
C GLY A 55 -6.16 12.08 -9.78
N GLN A 56 -5.45 11.22 -9.04
CA GLN A 56 -4.02 10.85 -9.22
C GLN A 56 -3.03 11.72 -8.44
N ASP A 57 -1.79 11.23 -8.39
CA ASP A 57 -0.60 11.64 -7.64
C ASP A 57 -0.40 10.88 -6.30
N SER A 58 0.03 9.62 -6.46
CA SER A 58 0.84 8.74 -5.58
C SER A 58 0.32 8.32 -4.18
N PRO A 59 0.34 7.00 -3.88
CA PRO A 59 1.50 6.48 -3.14
C PRO A 59 1.93 5.05 -3.54
N PRO A 60 3.24 4.73 -3.62
CA PRO A 60 3.57 3.31 -3.62
C PRO A 60 4.82 2.95 -2.80
N ILE A 61 4.76 3.21 -1.49
CA ILE A 61 5.36 2.28 -0.53
C ILE A 61 4.25 1.71 0.33
N THR A 62 4.05 0.41 0.23
CA THR A 62 3.34 -0.32 1.26
C THR A 62 4.33 -1.08 2.10
N SER A 63 4.42 -0.77 3.39
CA SER A 63 5.27 -1.48 4.32
C SER A 63 4.44 -2.05 5.46
N CYS A 64 4.57 -3.35 5.72
CA CYS A 64 4.06 -3.96 6.94
C CYS A 64 5.20 -4.02 7.95
N THR A 65 5.05 -3.33 9.07
CA THR A 65 5.86 -3.67 10.25
C THR A 65 5.30 -4.95 10.85
N ARG A 66 6.04 -6.04 10.72
CA ARG A 66 5.74 -7.30 11.39
C ARG A 66 5.57 -7.02 12.88
N LYS A 67 4.36 -7.17 13.41
CA LYS A 67 4.19 -7.26 14.86
C LYS A 67 4.80 -8.60 15.28
N TYR A 68 5.95 -8.53 15.94
CA TYR A 68 6.50 -9.64 16.71
C TYR A 68 5.47 -10.16 17.71
#